data_AF-A0A3T1DF75-F1
#
_entry.id   AF-A0A3T1DF75-F1
#
_cell.length_a   1.000
_cell.length_b   1.000
_cell.length_c   1.000
_cell.angle_alpha   90.00
_cell.angle_beta   90.00
_cell.angle_gamma   90.00
#
_symmetry.space_group_name_H-M   'P 1'
#
loop_
_entity.id
_entity.type
_entity.pdbx_description
1 polymer ?
#
loop_
_entity_poly.entity_id
_entity_poly.type
_entity_poly.pdbx_seq_one_letter_code
_entity_poly.pdbx_strand_id
1 'polypeptide(L)'
;MKKTVSIVLFLCLILNLSPAYAADQTSDWKSAYKNYILKYVNTDYFTSDSAVVLVDIDRDGVPELFGGESYRTVNRVDIAYTFKKGKAAKVTQKGGVIGESPIGFDIGIGAFLKENLKVYKDKKTGAFKVIGTDSGGGIASWSSSDILIQLNGTIITIKEISNSYTSKDGQNENTEYRFNGKAVKESQYTSNRKQYFSQLTGVATQANVLRLSDLSSAKEKGISYEATVNQFLQIKTPSLGTNIYPQKALNDKKELMKFFGNFPETERFDLTAYKDQELVNIASTNTTKYGIGPLAELRNKTVVRKRNVGGESYNWDYYPFKKALVDKYFKELFGVVPKQIDKDYFSNGVYYFPSWEAGGGGKDTPQIDGMYALGKGLFYVELTRYYTDMEEYDSKKWKSFGDFQYLPMNNWSKAIKDSVVLEKEGIWHAIIRETNVNGKKGWNLVKYQKGKKLTKAELDQYIKKLK
;
A
#
# COMPACT_ATOMS: atom_id res chain seq x y z
N MET A 1 -30.11 36.31 -52.42
CA MET A 1 -30.37 35.45 -51.24
C MET A 1 -29.50 34.19 -51.30
N LYS A 2 -28.24 34.27 -50.88
CA LYS A 2 -27.28 33.14 -50.83
C LYS A 2 -26.20 33.38 -49.77
N LYS A 3 -26.56 33.60 -48.50
CA LYS A 3 -25.57 33.76 -47.40
C LYS A 3 -26.04 33.27 -46.02
N THR A 4 -26.99 32.33 -45.94
CA THR A 4 -27.49 31.83 -44.64
C THR A 4 -27.57 30.30 -44.52
N VAL A 5 -27.04 29.54 -45.48
CA VAL A 5 -27.07 28.06 -45.42
C VAL A 5 -25.75 27.44 -44.96
N SER A 6 -24.63 28.18 -44.94
CA SER A 6 -23.32 27.62 -44.58
C SER A 6 -23.01 27.58 -43.08
N ILE A 7 -23.78 28.25 -42.22
CA ILE A 7 -23.49 28.29 -40.77
C ILE A 7 -24.15 27.11 -40.02
N VAL A 8 -25.22 26.51 -40.56
CA VAL A 8 -25.90 25.39 -39.90
C VAL A 8 -25.19 24.05 -40.12
N LEU A 9 -24.45 23.88 -41.23
CA LEU A 9 -23.70 22.64 -41.47
C LEU A 9 -22.38 22.54 -40.70
N PHE A 10 -21.77 23.68 -40.34
CA PHE A 10 -20.52 23.68 -39.57
C PHE A 10 -20.76 23.49 -38.06
N LEU A 11 -21.95 23.85 -37.56
CA LEU A 11 -22.32 23.64 -36.15
C LEU A 11 -22.69 22.17 -35.84
N CYS A 12 -23.20 21.42 -36.83
CA CYS A 12 -23.53 20.00 -36.64
C CYS A 12 -22.31 19.05 -36.71
N LEU A 13 -21.18 19.50 -37.27
CA LEU A 13 -19.94 18.72 -37.32
C LEU A 13 -19.08 18.84 -36.06
N ILE A 14 -19.33 19.82 -35.20
CA ILE A 14 -18.62 20.00 -33.92
C ILE A 14 -19.36 19.32 -32.75
N LEU A 15 -20.63 18.95 -32.93
CA LEU A 15 -21.44 18.27 -31.90
C LEU A 15 -21.37 16.72 -31.94
N ASN A 16 -20.56 16.13 -32.83
CA ASN A 16 -20.29 14.69 -32.88
C ASN A 16 -18.83 14.31 -32.58
N LEU A 17 -18.06 15.22 -31.95
CA LEU A 17 -16.90 14.80 -31.16
C LEU A 17 -17.38 14.47 -29.75
N SER A 18 -18.21 13.42 -29.65
CA SER A 18 -18.11 12.61 -28.43
C SER A 18 -16.63 12.21 -28.38
N PRO A 19 -15.85 12.56 -27.34
CA PRO A 19 -14.66 11.79 -27.11
C PRO A 19 -15.18 10.36 -27.01
N ALA A 20 -14.85 9.54 -28.00
CA ALA A 20 -14.69 8.13 -27.75
C ALA A 20 -13.60 8.07 -26.67
N TYR A 21 -14.01 8.30 -25.43
CA TYR A 21 -13.57 7.47 -24.34
C TYR A 21 -13.94 6.07 -24.83
N ALA A 22 -13.03 5.48 -25.61
CA ALA A 22 -12.68 4.11 -25.36
C ALA A 22 -12.54 4.07 -23.84
N ALA A 23 -13.59 3.59 -23.17
CA ALA A 23 -13.45 3.03 -21.87
C ALA A 23 -12.40 1.95 -22.11
N ASP A 24 -11.13 2.33 -21.91
CA ASP A 24 -10.01 1.42 -21.91
C ASP A 24 -10.45 0.40 -20.86
N GLN A 25 -10.95 -0.72 -21.36
CA GLN A 25 -11.53 -1.76 -20.55
C GLN A 25 -10.35 -2.19 -19.68
N THR A 26 -10.28 -1.66 -18.47
CA THR A 26 -9.20 -1.96 -17.54
C THR A 26 -9.36 -3.42 -17.25
N SER A 27 -8.64 -4.25 -18.02
CA SER A 27 -8.86 -5.69 -17.98
C SER A 27 -8.57 -6.14 -16.57
N ASP A 28 -9.45 -6.92 -15.96
CA ASP A 28 -9.08 -7.56 -14.70
C ASP A 28 -7.84 -8.44 -14.95
N TRP A 29 -6.89 -8.45 -14.02
CA TRP A 29 -5.65 -9.22 -14.16
C TRP A 29 -5.97 -10.70 -14.40
N LYS A 30 -7.09 -11.20 -13.86
CA LYS A 30 -7.58 -12.56 -14.09
C LYS A 30 -7.84 -12.82 -15.56
N SER A 31 -8.55 -11.90 -16.22
CA SER A 31 -8.86 -12.01 -17.65
C SER A 31 -7.58 -11.94 -18.49
N ALA A 32 -6.64 -11.06 -18.14
CA ALA A 32 -5.36 -10.95 -18.82
C ALA A 32 -4.54 -12.25 -18.68
N TYR A 33 -4.40 -12.76 -17.46
CA TYR A 33 -3.61 -13.97 -17.17
C TYR A 33 -4.22 -15.25 -17.69
N LYS A 34 -5.56 -15.37 -17.69
CA LYS A 34 -6.26 -16.51 -18.27
C LYS A 34 -5.74 -16.85 -19.67
N ASN A 35 -5.59 -15.85 -20.54
CA ASN A 35 -5.12 -16.05 -21.90
C ASN A 35 -3.67 -16.57 -21.95
N TYR A 36 -2.78 -16.03 -21.11
CA TYR A 36 -1.39 -16.49 -21.04
C TYR A 36 -1.27 -17.92 -20.49
N ILE A 37 -2.05 -18.23 -19.43
CA ILE A 37 -2.09 -19.55 -18.83
C ILE A 37 -2.61 -20.56 -19.84
N LEU A 38 -3.78 -20.30 -20.46
CA LEU A 38 -4.35 -21.20 -21.47
C LEU A 38 -3.43 -21.40 -22.66
N LYS A 39 -2.73 -20.35 -23.11
CA LYS A 39 -1.72 -20.50 -24.15
C LYS A 39 -0.59 -21.42 -23.72
N TYR A 40 -0.08 -21.25 -22.50
CA TYR A 40 1.05 -22.03 -21.98
C TYR A 40 0.70 -23.51 -21.74
N VAL A 41 -0.43 -23.80 -21.09
CA VAL A 41 -0.84 -25.19 -20.77
C VAL A 41 -1.23 -26.01 -22.00
N ASN A 42 -1.47 -25.37 -23.16
CA ASN A 42 -1.73 -26.03 -24.44
C ASN A 42 -0.48 -26.14 -25.33
N THR A 43 0.71 -25.81 -24.81
CA THR A 43 1.97 -26.04 -25.54
C THR A 43 2.51 -27.43 -25.28
N ASP A 44 3.30 -27.95 -26.22
CA ASP A 44 4.04 -29.21 -26.05
C ASP A 44 5.13 -29.12 -24.95
N TYR A 45 5.45 -27.90 -24.49
CA TYR A 45 6.38 -27.66 -23.38
C TYR A 45 5.74 -27.81 -22.00
N PHE A 46 4.41 -27.96 -21.91
CA PHE A 46 3.72 -28.15 -20.64
C PHE A 46 3.68 -29.65 -20.28
N THR A 47 4.66 -30.09 -19.49
CA THR A 47 4.91 -31.49 -19.12
C THR A 47 4.37 -31.83 -17.73
N SER A 48 4.59 -33.07 -17.27
CA SER A 48 4.27 -33.51 -15.89
C SER A 48 4.91 -32.66 -14.80
N ASP A 49 6.05 -32.06 -15.11
CA ASP A 49 6.87 -31.28 -14.19
C ASP A 49 6.64 -29.77 -14.36
N SER A 50 5.72 -29.38 -15.25
CA SER A 50 5.33 -27.99 -15.42
C SER A 50 4.39 -27.50 -14.33
N ALA A 51 4.60 -26.25 -13.94
CA ALA A 51 3.78 -25.55 -12.97
C ALA A 51 3.49 -24.12 -13.44
N VAL A 52 2.31 -23.65 -13.10
CA VAL A 52 1.91 -22.24 -13.17
C VAL A 52 1.72 -21.74 -11.75
N VAL A 53 2.37 -20.64 -11.41
CA VAL A 53 2.37 -20.04 -10.09
C VAL A 53 1.78 -18.65 -10.15
N LEU A 54 0.90 -18.34 -9.20
CA LEU A 54 0.44 -16.99 -8.92
C LEU A 54 0.87 -16.60 -7.52
N VAL A 55 1.61 -15.50 -7.41
CA VAL A 55 2.16 -15.02 -6.15
C VAL A 55 2.29 -13.49 -6.15
N ASP A 56 1.79 -12.84 -5.10
CA ASP A 56 1.89 -11.40 -4.89
C ASP A 56 3.24 -11.04 -4.21
N ILE A 57 4.25 -10.73 -5.03
CA ILE A 57 5.63 -10.48 -4.59
C ILE A 57 5.75 -9.08 -3.97
N ASP A 58 5.18 -8.06 -4.60
CA ASP A 58 5.26 -6.67 -4.13
C ASP A 58 4.16 -6.26 -3.15
N ARG A 59 3.21 -7.16 -2.90
CA ARG A 59 2.14 -7.02 -1.90
C ARG A 59 1.12 -5.95 -2.25
N ASP A 60 0.88 -5.72 -3.54
CA ASP A 60 -0.12 -4.77 -4.02
C ASP A 60 -1.53 -5.37 -4.15
N GLY A 61 -1.69 -6.67 -3.87
CA GLY A 61 -2.96 -7.39 -3.94
C GLY A 61 -3.25 -8.02 -5.30
N VAL A 62 -2.39 -7.81 -6.30
CA VAL A 62 -2.44 -8.46 -7.61
C VAL A 62 -1.24 -9.42 -7.71
N PRO A 63 -1.47 -10.74 -7.84
CA PRO A 63 -0.37 -11.68 -7.95
C PRO A 63 0.40 -11.49 -9.26
N GLU A 64 1.70 -11.76 -9.25
CA GLU A 64 2.50 -12.03 -10.44
C GLU A 64 2.26 -13.47 -10.92
N LEU A 65 2.28 -13.64 -12.24
CA LEU A 65 2.17 -14.91 -12.94
C LEU A 65 3.55 -15.42 -13.35
N PHE A 66 3.90 -16.63 -12.92
CA PHE A 66 5.05 -17.38 -13.40
C PHE A 66 4.58 -18.72 -13.95
N GLY A 67 5.30 -19.26 -14.93
CA GLY A 67 5.08 -20.60 -15.44
C GLY A 67 6.39 -21.15 -15.93
N GLY A 68 6.63 -22.44 -15.70
CA GLY A 68 7.90 -23.07 -16.00
C GLY A 68 7.87 -24.56 -15.70
N GLU A 69 9.04 -25.17 -15.82
CA GLU A 69 9.26 -26.59 -15.58
C GLU A 69 10.21 -26.77 -14.40
N SER A 70 9.85 -27.65 -13.46
CA SER A 70 10.63 -27.97 -12.27
C SER A 70 10.88 -29.47 -12.18
N TYR A 71 11.90 -29.90 -12.90
CA TYR A 71 12.41 -31.27 -12.90
C TYR A 71 13.90 -31.27 -12.55
N ARG A 72 14.39 -32.36 -11.95
CA ARG A 72 15.77 -32.57 -11.47
C ARG A 72 16.86 -31.70 -12.12
N THR A 73 17.06 -31.82 -13.43
CA THR A 73 18.05 -31.07 -14.24
C THR A 73 17.48 -29.86 -14.98
N VAL A 74 16.16 -29.67 -14.99
CA VAL A 74 15.45 -28.62 -15.72
C VAL A 74 14.63 -27.80 -14.73
N ASN A 75 15.12 -26.62 -14.39
CA ASN A 75 14.41 -25.72 -13.49
C ASN A 75 14.35 -24.34 -14.15
N ARG A 76 13.46 -24.17 -15.12
CA ARG A 76 13.38 -22.95 -15.96
C ARG A 76 12.06 -22.23 -15.76
N VAL A 77 12.08 -20.91 -15.92
CA VAL A 77 10.87 -20.09 -16.09
C VAL A 77 10.62 -19.91 -17.58
N ASP A 78 9.42 -20.20 -18.07
CA ASP A 78 9.04 -20.05 -19.48
C ASP A 78 8.17 -18.79 -19.70
N ILE A 79 7.37 -18.42 -18.71
CA ILE A 79 6.54 -17.22 -18.71
C ILE A 79 6.66 -16.48 -17.38
N ALA A 80 6.72 -15.14 -17.44
CA ALA A 80 6.72 -14.28 -16.25
C ALA A 80 6.01 -12.95 -16.58
N TYR A 81 4.93 -12.65 -15.84
CA TYR A 81 4.10 -11.46 -16.04
C TYR A 81 3.69 -10.82 -14.71
N THR A 82 3.68 -9.50 -14.66
CA THR A 82 3.03 -8.69 -13.61
C THR A 82 1.87 -7.93 -14.26
N PHE A 83 0.99 -7.34 -13.47
CA PHE A 83 -0.14 -6.57 -13.97
C PHE A 83 -0.05 -5.13 -13.48
N LYS A 84 0.30 -4.20 -14.38
CA LYS A 84 0.51 -2.79 -14.03
C LYS A 84 -0.22 -1.90 -15.00
N LYS A 85 -0.85 -0.84 -14.48
CA LYS A 85 -1.57 0.16 -15.28
C LYS A 85 -2.63 -0.45 -16.21
N GLY A 86 -3.38 -1.43 -15.71
CA GLY A 86 -4.48 -2.03 -16.46
C GLY A 86 -4.07 -3.05 -17.54
N LYS A 87 -2.79 -3.45 -17.61
CA LYS A 87 -2.30 -4.44 -18.57
C LYS A 87 -1.31 -5.42 -17.96
N ALA A 88 -1.27 -6.63 -18.50
CA ALA A 88 -0.19 -7.57 -18.24
C ALA A 88 1.10 -7.06 -18.90
N ALA A 89 2.19 -7.06 -18.15
CA ALA A 89 3.51 -6.67 -18.59
C ALA A 89 4.50 -7.81 -18.31
N LYS A 90 5.37 -8.09 -19.28
CA LYS A 90 6.44 -9.09 -19.09
C LYS A 90 7.36 -8.66 -17.97
N VAL A 91 7.73 -9.60 -17.13
CA VAL A 91 8.73 -9.39 -16.09
C VAL A 91 10.10 -9.72 -16.66
N THR A 92 11.10 -8.90 -16.32
CA THR A 92 12.52 -9.17 -16.59
C THR A 92 13.27 -9.36 -15.28
N GLN A 93 14.42 -10.02 -15.34
CA GLN A 93 15.26 -10.27 -14.19
C GLN A 93 16.50 -9.37 -14.17
N LYS A 94 16.94 -8.98 -12.97
CA LYS A 94 18.25 -8.38 -12.68
C LYS A 94 18.95 -9.13 -11.54
N GLY A 95 20.24 -9.41 -11.74
CA GLY A 95 21.03 -10.29 -10.87
C GLY A 95 20.84 -11.75 -11.29
N GLY A 96 21.64 -12.65 -10.72
CA GLY A 96 21.57 -14.07 -11.04
C GLY A 96 22.26 -14.91 -9.99
N VAL A 97 21.81 -16.16 -9.83
CA VAL A 97 22.35 -17.07 -8.83
C VAL A 97 22.63 -18.43 -9.45
N ILE A 98 21.64 -19.06 -10.11
CA ILE A 98 21.75 -20.40 -10.69
C ILE A 98 20.78 -20.56 -11.87
N GLY A 99 21.29 -20.98 -13.03
CA GLY A 99 20.48 -21.51 -14.14
C GLY A 99 20.39 -20.60 -15.35
N GLU A 100 19.90 -21.16 -16.46
CA GLU A 100 19.58 -20.44 -17.69
C GLU A 100 18.12 -20.74 -18.06
N SER A 101 17.31 -19.71 -18.23
CA SER A 101 15.93 -19.79 -18.72
C SER A 101 15.82 -19.22 -20.15
N PRO A 102 14.88 -19.73 -20.98
CA PRO A 102 14.59 -19.17 -22.30
C PRO A 102 14.23 -17.68 -22.31
N ILE A 103 13.78 -17.12 -21.18
CA ILE A 103 13.38 -15.72 -21.05
C ILE A 103 14.39 -14.86 -20.28
N GLY A 104 15.62 -15.38 -20.05
CA GLY A 104 16.69 -14.65 -19.36
C GLY A 104 16.52 -14.56 -17.84
N PHE A 105 15.90 -15.59 -17.24
CA PHE A 105 15.86 -15.76 -15.79
C PHE A 105 16.98 -16.71 -15.33
N ASP A 106 17.82 -16.23 -14.40
CA ASP A 106 18.88 -17.03 -13.76
C ASP A 106 18.43 -17.55 -12.38
N ILE A 107 17.14 -17.86 -12.28
CA ILE A 107 16.51 -18.64 -11.20
C ILE A 107 15.46 -19.57 -11.80
N GLY A 108 15.26 -20.71 -11.16
CA GLY A 108 14.26 -21.68 -11.57
C GLY A 108 12.84 -21.38 -11.06
N ILE A 109 11.85 -21.96 -11.74
CA ILE A 109 10.44 -21.88 -11.30
C ILE A 109 10.26 -22.47 -9.89
N GLY A 110 11.15 -23.40 -9.50
CA GLY A 110 11.22 -24.00 -8.17
C GLY A 110 11.27 -22.96 -7.05
N ALA A 111 11.92 -21.82 -7.26
CA ALA A 111 11.99 -20.73 -6.28
C ALA A 111 10.63 -20.08 -5.98
N PHE A 112 9.67 -20.17 -6.90
CA PHE A 112 8.34 -19.58 -6.77
C PHE A 112 7.28 -20.58 -6.28
N LEU A 113 7.57 -21.87 -6.31
CA LEU A 113 6.65 -22.91 -5.84
C LEU A 113 6.31 -22.71 -4.35
N LYS A 114 5.07 -23.03 -3.97
CA LYS A 114 4.53 -22.76 -2.64
C LYS A 114 5.36 -23.38 -1.50
N GLU A 115 5.93 -24.56 -1.74
CA GLU A 115 6.78 -25.28 -0.80
C GLU A 115 8.14 -24.61 -0.55
N ASN A 116 8.64 -23.88 -1.55
CA ASN A 116 9.98 -23.28 -1.55
C ASN A 116 9.94 -21.77 -1.33
N LEU A 117 8.77 -21.15 -1.49
CA LEU A 117 8.59 -19.71 -1.34
C LEU A 117 8.06 -19.34 0.05
N LYS A 118 8.81 -18.49 0.75
CA LYS A 118 8.49 -18.03 2.10
C LYS A 118 8.48 -16.51 2.17
N VAL A 119 7.43 -15.97 2.81
CA VAL A 119 7.37 -14.55 3.15
C VAL A 119 7.82 -14.37 4.59
N TYR A 120 8.75 -13.46 4.80
CA TYR A 120 9.27 -13.09 6.10
C TYR A 120 9.02 -11.63 6.41
N LYS A 121 8.84 -11.31 7.69
CA LYS A 121 8.86 -9.94 8.23
C LYS A 121 10.16 -9.73 8.98
N ASP A 122 10.94 -8.74 8.56
CA ASP A 122 12.16 -8.31 9.23
C ASP A 122 11.82 -7.74 10.62
N LYS A 123 12.41 -8.28 11.69
CA LYS A 123 12.07 -7.90 13.07
C LYS A 123 12.46 -6.46 13.42
N LYS A 124 13.52 -5.93 12.79
CA LYS A 124 14.03 -4.58 13.06
C LYS A 124 13.27 -3.51 12.29
N THR A 125 13.09 -3.75 10.99
CA THR A 125 12.54 -2.75 10.06
C THR A 125 11.04 -2.94 9.81
N GLY A 126 10.50 -4.11 10.12
CA GLY A 126 9.12 -4.48 9.80
C GLY A 126 8.86 -4.74 8.31
N ALA A 127 9.87 -4.60 7.45
CA ALA A 127 9.77 -4.82 6.00
C ALA A 127 9.51 -6.30 5.66
N PHE A 128 8.77 -6.54 4.58
CA PHE A 128 8.57 -7.90 4.08
C PHE A 128 9.71 -8.31 3.16
N LYS A 129 10.09 -9.59 3.22
CA LYS A 129 11.10 -10.23 2.39
C LYS A 129 10.49 -11.50 1.80
N VAL A 130 10.43 -11.56 0.47
CA VAL A 130 10.01 -12.78 -0.24
C VAL A 130 11.29 -13.57 -0.52
N ILE A 131 11.40 -14.75 0.05
CA ILE A 131 12.58 -15.61 -0.06
C ILE A 131 12.16 -16.91 -0.72
N GLY A 132 12.72 -17.20 -1.89
CA GLY A 132 12.57 -18.47 -2.58
C GLY A 132 13.78 -19.36 -2.32
N THR A 133 13.57 -20.66 -2.18
CA THR A 133 14.63 -21.66 -2.25
C THR A 133 14.66 -22.24 -3.66
N ASP A 134 15.76 -22.00 -4.37
CA ASP A 134 15.99 -22.59 -5.69
C ASP A 134 16.94 -23.77 -5.56
N SER A 135 16.62 -24.89 -6.20
CA SER A 135 17.46 -26.08 -6.14
C SER A 135 17.49 -26.75 -7.50
N GLY A 136 18.64 -27.29 -7.87
CA GLY A 136 18.83 -28.00 -9.13
C GLY A 136 19.98 -28.97 -9.00
N GLY A 137 19.88 -30.13 -9.65
CA GLY A 137 20.93 -31.14 -9.57
C GLY A 137 20.93 -32.12 -10.73
N GLY A 138 22.13 -32.49 -11.14
CA GLY A 138 22.38 -33.56 -12.11
C GLY A 138 22.60 -34.92 -11.46
N ILE A 139 23.30 -35.77 -12.21
CA ILE A 139 23.74 -37.09 -11.72
C ILE A 139 24.90 -36.94 -10.73
N ALA A 140 25.78 -35.96 -10.97
CA ALA A 140 27.03 -35.77 -10.23
C ALA A 140 27.14 -34.41 -9.54
N SER A 141 26.07 -33.60 -9.49
CA SER A 141 26.10 -32.34 -8.76
C SER A 141 24.70 -31.91 -8.32
N TRP A 142 24.61 -31.15 -7.24
CA TRP A 142 23.37 -30.49 -6.82
C TRP A 142 23.67 -29.18 -6.12
N SER A 143 22.71 -28.27 -6.20
CA SER A 143 22.78 -26.94 -5.63
C SER A 143 21.49 -26.61 -4.90
N SER A 144 21.60 -25.84 -3.83
CA SER A 144 20.48 -25.27 -3.10
C SER A 144 20.81 -23.84 -2.71
N SER A 145 19.98 -22.89 -3.13
CA SER A 145 20.13 -21.46 -2.87
C SER A 145 18.91 -20.89 -2.17
N ASP A 146 19.12 -20.14 -1.09
CA ASP A 146 18.11 -19.22 -0.57
C ASP A 146 18.31 -17.85 -1.21
N ILE A 147 17.23 -17.29 -1.72
CA ILE A 147 17.29 -16.14 -2.60
C ILE A 147 16.24 -15.12 -2.19
N LEU A 148 16.66 -13.88 -1.96
CA LEU A 148 15.74 -12.75 -1.79
C LEU A 148 15.21 -12.31 -3.16
N ILE A 149 13.90 -12.28 -3.30
CA ILE A 149 13.17 -11.88 -4.51
C ILE A 149 12.48 -10.55 -4.23
N GLN A 150 12.71 -9.56 -5.09
CA GLN A 150 12.06 -8.24 -5.00
C GLN A 150 11.53 -7.83 -6.36
N LEU A 151 10.31 -7.34 -6.42
CA LEU A 151 9.73 -6.78 -7.64
C LEU A 151 9.68 -5.24 -7.55
N ASN A 152 10.15 -4.56 -8.58
CA ASN A 152 9.97 -3.13 -8.76
C ASN A 152 9.50 -2.83 -10.19
N GLY A 153 8.23 -2.44 -10.32
CA GLY A 153 7.61 -2.27 -11.63
C GLY A 153 7.52 -3.61 -12.36
N THR A 154 8.32 -3.78 -13.41
CA THR A 154 8.40 -5.02 -14.21
C THR A 154 9.73 -5.75 -14.03
N ILE A 155 10.57 -5.33 -13.09
CA ILE A 155 11.91 -5.88 -12.89
C ILE A 155 11.94 -6.65 -11.58
N ILE A 156 12.20 -7.95 -11.65
CA ILE A 156 12.57 -8.75 -10.49
C ILE A 156 14.07 -8.62 -10.24
N THR A 157 14.43 -8.18 -9.05
CA THR A 157 15.80 -8.20 -8.56
C THR A 157 15.99 -9.39 -7.64
N ILE A 158 17.09 -10.08 -7.86
CA ILE A 158 17.43 -11.32 -7.18
C ILE A 158 18.73 -11.15 -6.42
N LYS A 159 18.75 -11.57 -5.16
CA LYS A 159 19.95 -11.53 -4.33
C LYS A 159 20.15 -12.86 -3.60
N GLU A 160 21.27 -13.51 -3.86
CA GLU A 160 21.72 -14.67 -3.10
C GLU A 160 21.85 -14.33 -1.61
N ILE A 161 21.21 -15.13 -0.76
CA ILE A 161 21.42 -15.12 0.70
C ILE A 161 22.46 -16.18 1.03
N SER A 162 22.23 -17.40 0.58
CA SER A 162 23.12 -18.53 0.80
C SER A 162 23.00 -19.53 -0.34
N ASN A 163 24.11 -20.14 -0.72
CA ASN A 163 24.17 -21.22 -1.70
C ASN A 163 25.09 -22.35 -1.19
N SER A 164 24.64 -23.58 -1.34
CA SER A 164 25.49 -24.77 -1.21
C SER A 164 25.50 -25.50 -2.54
N TYR A 165 26.69 -25.81 -3.05
CA TYR A 165 26.89 -26.58 -4.27
C TYR A 165 27.75 -27.79 -3.95
N THR A 166 27.23 -28.99 -4.22
CA THR A 166 27.98 -30.23 -4.06
C THR A 166 28.23 -30.84 -5.43
N SER A 167 29.47 -31.26 -5.67
CA SER A 167 29.86 -32.04 -6.84
C SER A 167 30.46 -33.38 -6.43
N LYS A 168 30.24 -34.39 -7.26
CA LYS A 168 30.83 -35.74 -7.16
C LYS A 168 31.94 -35.87 -8.17
N ASP A 169 33.11 -36.25 -7.70
CA ASP A 169 34.23 -36.72 -8.52
C ASP A 169 34.59 -38.14 -8.08
N GLY A 170 34.08 -39.13 -8.82
CA GLY A 170 34.13 -40.54 -8.41
C GLY A 170 33.34 -40.82 -7.13
N GLN A 171 34.02 -41.28 -6.08
CA GLN A 171 33.43 -41.47 -4.74
C GLN A 171 33.56 -40.25 -3.82
N ASN A 172 34.29 -39.22 -4.23
CA ASN A 172 34.52 -38.04 -3.40
C ASN A 172 33.43 -37.01 -3.63
N GLU A 173 32.86 -36.50 -2.55
CA GLU A 173 31.91 -35.39 -2.55
C GLU A 173 32.64 -34.12 -2.07
N ASN A 174 32.63 -33.07 -2.89
CA ASN A 174 33.11 -31.75 -2.50
C ASN A 174 31.93 -30.78 -2.43
N THR A 175 31.79 -30.07 -1.31
CA THR A 175 30.74 -29.06 -1.13
C THR A 175 31.33 -27.67 -0.96
N GLU A 176 30.93 -26.78 -1.85
CA GLU A 176 31.24 -25.36 -1.81
C GLU A 176 30.08 -24.60 -1.17
N TYR A 177 30.42 -23.65 -0.30
CA TYR A 177 29.44 -22.82 0.40
C TYR A 177 29.65 -21.35 0.08
N ARG A 178 28.57 -20.65 -0.25
CA ARG A 178 28.55 -19.21 -0.45
C ARG A 178 27.50 -18.54 0.43
N PHE A 179 27.80 -17.34 0.90
CA PHE A 179 26.87 -16.50 1.65
C PHE A 179 26.97 -15.05 1.16
N ASN A 180 25.84 -14.44 0.79
CA ASN A 180 25.80 -13.14 0.12
C ASN A 180 26.77 -13.04 -1.07
N GLY A 181 26.87 -14.10 -1.89
CA GLY A 181 27.71 -14.15 -3.08
C GLY A 181 29.19 -14.43 -2.83
N LYS A 182 29.63 -14.58 -1.56
CA LYS A 182 31.05 -14.82 -1.20
C LYS A 182 31.26 -16.25 -0.72
N ALA A 183 32.35 -16.89 -1.16
CA ALA A 183 32.76 -18.18 -0.65
C ALA A 183 33.07 -18.12 0.85
N VAL A 184 32.62 -19.13 1.61
CA VAL A 184 32.77 -19.24 3.06
C VAL A 184 33.01 -20.70 3.46
N LYS A 185 33.50 -20.94 4.67
CA LYS A 185 33.56 -22.30 5.24
C LYS A 185 32.17 -22.77 5.67
N GLU A 186 31.93 -24.08 5.73
CA GLU A 186 30.67 -24.68 6.18
C GLU A 186 30.17 -24.14 7.55
N SER A 187 31.09 -24.01 8.51
CA SER A 187 30.76 -23.48 9.83
C SER A 187 30.28 -22.02 9.78
N GLN A 188 30.90 -21.20 8.92
CA GLN A 188 30.49 -19.82 8.68
C GLN A 188 29.17 -19.75 7.91
N TYR A 189 28.97 -20.61 6.91
CA TYR A 189 27.72 -20.73 6.16
C TYR A 189 26.54 -20.99 7.11
N THR A 190 26.67 -22.01 7.96
CA THR A 190 25.62 -22.41 8.91
C THR A 190 25.34 -21.30 9.93
N SER A 191 26.38 -20.69 10.49
CA SER A 191 26.25 -19.59 11.46
C SER A 191 25.60 -18.36 10.83
N ASN A 192 26.06 -17.92 9.66
CA ASN A 192 25.53 -16.75 8.96
C ASN A 192 24.08 -16.94 8.54
N ARG A 193 23.73 -18.13 8.02
CA ARG A 193 22.36 -18.47 7.64
C ARG A 193 21.43 -18.46 8.87
N LYS A 194 21.85 -19.07 9.98
CA LYS A 194 21.11 -19.03 11.25
C LYS A 194 20.91 -17.60 11.74
N GLN A 195 21.96 -16.79 11.71
CA GLN A 195 21.88 -15.38 12.12
C GLN A 195 20.92 -14.59 11.23
N TYR A 196 20.98 -14.77 9.91
CA TYR A 196 20.10 -14.07 8.96
C TYR A 196 18.63 -14.37 9.21
N PHE A 197 18.26 -15.66 9.29
CA PHE A 197 16.86 -16.06 9.52
C PHE A 197 16.39 -15.78 10.96
N SER A 198 17.29 -15.71 11.95
CA SER A 198 16.92 -15.34 13.33
C SER A 198 16.32 -13.93 13.45
N GLN A 199 16.65 -13.04 12.50
CA GLN A 199 16.15 -11.67 12.43
C GLN A 199 14.79 -11.57 11.72
N LEU A 200 14.24 -12.69 11.26
CA LEU A 200 13.02 -12.75 10.47
C LEU A 200 11.92 -13.48 11.24
N THR A 201 10.67 -13.10 10.99
CA THR A 201 9.48 -13.81 11.46
C THR A 201 8.72 -14.31 10.25
N GLY A 202 8.43 -15.61 10.20
CA GLY A 202 7.65 -16.21 9.11
C GLY A 202 6.24 -15.64 9.05
N VAL A 203 5.73 -15.43 7.84
CA VAL A 203 4.37 -14.97 7.55
C VAL A 203 3.79 -15.91 6.50
N ALA A 204 2.47 -16.11 6.52
CA ALA A 204 1.81 -16.96 5.54
C ALA A 204 2.07 -16.47 4.10
N THR A 205 2.70 -17.32 3.29
CA THR A 205 2.83 -17.13 1.84
C THR A 205 1.52 -17.54 1.15
N GLN A 206 1.11 -16.79 0.13
CA GLN A 206 -0.09 -17.09 -0.66
C GLN A 206 0.23 -17.34 -2.13
N ALA A 207 1.23 -18.19 -2.36
CA ALA A 207 1.45 -18.77 -3.68
C ALA A 207 0.34 -19.79 -3.96
N ASN A 208 -0.34 -19.65 -5.09
CA ASN A 208 -1.19 -20.69 -5.65
C ASN A 208 -0.44 -21.36 -6.80
N VAL A 209 -0.56 -22.67 -6.91
CA VAL A 209 0.14 -23.46 -7.92
C VAL A 209 -0.89 -24.30 -8.68
N LEU A 210 -0.76 -24.32 -10.00
CA LEU A 210 -1.50 -25.20 -10.91
C LEU A 210 -0.48 -26.08 -11.62
N ARG A 211 -0.61 -27.40 -11.49
CA ARG A 211 0.24 -28.41 -12.13
C ARG A 211 -0.54 -29.18 -13.19
N LEU A 212 0.17 -29.93 -14.04
CA LEU A 212 -0.48 -30.84 -14.98
C LEU A 212 -1.39 -31.86 -14.28
N SER A 213 -0.99 -32.36 -13.11
CA SER A 213 -1.82 -33.30 -12.33
C SER A 213 -3.19 -32.73 -11.98
N ASP A 214 -3.29 -31.42 -11.73
CA ASP A 214 -4.56 -30.75 -11.41
C ASP A 214 -5.46 -30.69 -12.64
N LEU A 215 -4.88 -30.36 -13.80
CA LEU A 215 -5.57 -30.31 -15.08
C LEU A 215 -6.05 -31.69 -15.52
N SER A 216 -5.20 -32.71 -15.42
CA SER A 216 -5.54 -34.10 -15.74
C SER A 216 -6.65 -34.63 -14.83
N SER A 217 -6.53 -34.42 -13.51
CA SER A 217 -7.56 -34.83 -12.54
C SER A 217 -8.91 -34.14 -12.78
N ALA A 218 -8.89 -32.87 -13.21
CA ALA A 218 -10.11 -32.14 -13.56
C ALA A 218 -10.74 -32.69 -14.85
N LYS A 219 -9.92 -32.99 -15.86
CA LYS A 219 -10.35 -33.57 -17.13
C LYS A 219 -11.00 -34.94 -16.95
N GLU A 220 -10.44 -35.80 -16.10
CA GLU A 220 -11.03 -37.09 -15.73
C GLU A 220 -12.42 -36.95 -15.09
N LYS A 221 -12.68 -35.82 -14.44
CA LYS A 221 -13.99 -35.46 -13.85
C LYS A 221 -14.90 -34.71 -14.82
N GLY A 222 -14.54 -34.61 -16.11
CA GLY A 222 -15.30 -33.89 -17.13
C GLY A 222 -15.21 -32.37 -17.05
N ILE A 223 -14.26 -31.81 -16.29
CA ILE A 223 -14.06 -30.36 -16.15
C ILE A 223 -13.04 -29.90 -17.22
N SER A 224 -13.38 -28.87 -17.98
CA SER A 224 -12.47 -28.33 -19.01
C SER A 224 -11.26 -27.61 -18.40
N TYR A 225 -10.15 -27.54 -19.13
CA TYR A 225 -8.98 -26.77 -18.72
C TYR A 225 -9.32 -25.30 -18.45
N GLU A 226 -10.20 -24.72 -19.26
CA GLU A 226 -10.67 -23.35 -19.05
C GLU A 226 -11.38 -23.19 -17.70
N ALA A 227 -12.26 -24.12 -17.33
CA ALA A 227 -12.93 -24.09 -16.03
C ALA A 227 -11.93 -24.25 -14.88
N THR A 228 -10.95 -25.14 -15.00
CA THR A 228 -9.88 -25.33 -14.02
C THR A 228 -9.01 -24.08 -13.87
N VAL A 229 -8.63 -23.44 -14.99
CA VAL A 229 -7.88 -22.18 -14.97
C VAL A 229 -8.71 -21.05 -14.34
N ASN A 230 -10.02 -20.97 -14.64
CA ASN A 230 -10.89 -20.00 -13.98
C ASN A 230 -10.94 -20.22 -12.46
N GLN A 231 -10.98 -21.47 -11.99
CA GLN A 231 -10.91 -21.81 -10.56
C GLN A 231 -9.55 -21.45 -9.95
N PHE A 232 -8.45 -21.78 -10.64
CA PHE A 232 -7.10 -21.42 -10.25
C PHE A 232 -6.93 -19.90 -10.08
N LEU A 233 -7.56 -19.11 -10.96
CA LEU A 233 -7.59 -17.64 -10.90
C LEU A 233 -8.50 -17.08 -9.80
N GLN A 234 -9.33 -17.90 -9.14
CA GLN A 234 -10.11 -17.48 -7.97
C GLN A 234 -9.31 -17.52 -6.66
N ILE A 235 -7.99 -17.36 -6.72
CA ILE A 235 -7.14 -17.26 -5.53
C ILE A 235 -7.72 -16.19 -4.63
N LYS A 236 -8.01 -16.59 -3.39
CA LYS A 236 -8.21 -15.65 -2.31
C LYS A 236 -6.85 -15.12 -1.89
N THR A 237 -6.20 -14.29 -2.71
CA THR A 237 -5.25 -13.32 -2.14
C THR A 237 -6.01 -12.59 -1.04
N PRO A 238 -5.37 -12.16 0.07
CA PRO A 238 -6.01 -11.33 1.07
C PRO A 238 -6.01 -9.93 0.44
N SER A 239 -6.71 -9.82 -0.67
CA SER A 239 -6.96 -8.58 -1.36
C SER A 239 -7.72 -7.74 -0.35
N LEU A 240 -7.26 -6.50 -0.20
CA LEU A 240 -7.98 -5.48 0.55
C LEU A 240 -9.34 -5.17 -0.11
N GLY A 241 -9.64 -5.79 -1.26
CA GLY A 241 -10.70 -5.46 -2.18
C GLY A 241 -10.13 -4.66 -3.36
N THR A 242 -11.02 -4.21 -4.24
CA THR A 242 -10.68 -3.26 -5.30
C THR A 242 -10.26 -1.93 -4.68
N ASN A 243 -9.17 -1.33 -5.16
CA ASN A 243 -8.86 0.07 -4.85
C ASN A 243 -9.94 0.95 -5.50
N ILE A 244 -10.77 1.57 -4.67
CA ILE A 244 -11.91 2.40 -5.10
C ILE A 244 -11.55 3.89 -5.23
N TYR A 245 -10.33 4.29 -4.85
CA TYR A 245 -9.93 5.71 -4.89
C TYR A 245 -9.85 6.27 -6.32
N PRO A 246 -9.26 5.56 -7.32
CA PRO A 246 -9.16 6.08 -8.70
C PRO A 246 -10.52 6.46 -9.30
N GLN A 247 -11.58 5.68 -9.00
CA GLN A 247 -12.92 5.86 -9.53
C GLN A 247 -13.75 6.95 -8.81
N LYS A 248 -13.24 7.51 -7.69
CA LYS A 248 -13.94 8.61 -7.00
C LYS A 248 -13.96 9.88 -7.83
N ALA A 249 -15.07 10.62 -7.74
CA ALA A 249 -15.19 11.96 -8.29
C ALA A 249 -14.15 12.90 -7.65
N LEU A 250 -13.70 13.90 -8.40
CA LEU A 250 -12.66 14.83 -7.93
C LEU A 250 -13.08 15.56 -6.63
N ASN A 251 -14.35 15.91 -6.48
CA ASN A 251 -14.85 16.54 -5.26
C ASN A 251 -14.77 15.61 -4.06
N ASP A 252 -15.09 14.32 -4.21
CA ASP A 252 -14.94 13.33 -3.13
C ASP A 252 -13.47 13.16 -2.72
N LYS A 253 -12.55 13.19 -3.71
CA LYS A 253 -11.11 13.13 -3.46
C LYS A 253 -10.65 14.34 -2.64
N LYS A 254 -11.09 15.54 -3.01
CA LYS A 254 -10.81 16.79 -2.28
C LYS A 254 -11.32 16.73 -0.84
N GLU A 255 -12.56 16.31 -0.62
CA GLU A 255 -13.14 16.23 0.72
C GLU A 255 -12.42 15.20 1.60
N LEU A 256 -12.00 14.07 1.01
CA LEU A 256 -11.21 13.07 1.74
C LEU A 256 -9.80 13.57 2.08
N MET A 257 -9.14 14.30 1.17
CA MET A 257 -7.85 14.93 1.45
C MET A 257 -7.97 16.05 2.50
N LYS A 258 -9.01 16.89 2.43
CA LYS A 258 -9.32 17.89 3.47
C LYS A 258 -9.53 17.23 4.83
N PHE A 259 -10.25 16.12 4.86
CA PHE A 259 -10.43 15.34 6.09
C PHE A 259 -9.08 14.94 6.68
N PHE A 260 -8.18 14.34 5.88
CA PHE A 260 -6.83 13.99 6.36
C PHE A 260 -5.96 15.20 6.73
N GLY A 261 -6.21 16.36 6.11
CA GLY A 261 -5.58 17.63 6.49
C GLY A 261 -5.92 18.09 7.91
N ASN A 262 -6.86 17.46 8.61
CA ASN A 262 -7.11 17.70 10.04
C ASN A 262 -6.11 16.99 10.96
N PHE A 263 -5.09 16.30 10.44
CA PHE A 263 -4.17 15.51 11.26
C PHE A 263 -2.69 15.86 11.02
N PRO A 264 -2.31 17.16 11.01
CA PRO A 264 -0.97 17.60 10.62
C PRO A 264 0.16 17.00 11.48
N GLU A 265 -0.04 16.88 12.80
CA GLU A 265 0.96 16.36 13.76
C GLU A 265 0.58 15.01 14.37
N THR A 266 -0.48 14.37 13.87
CA THR A 266 -0.95 13.11 14.47
C THR A 266 -0.17 11.95 13.89
N GLU A 267 0.89 11.48 14.55
CA GLU A 267 1.64 10.30 14.07
C GLU A 267 0.90 8.99 14.29
N ARG A 268 0.06 8.92 15.33
CA ARG A 268 -0.74 7.76 15.66
C ARG A 268 -2.07 8.14 16.32
N PHE A 269 -3.12 7.41 15.97
CA PHE A 269 -4.41 7.45 16.63
C PHE A 269 -5.09 6.08 16.50
N ASP A 270 -5.79 5.64 17.55
CA ASP A 270 -6.52 4.38 17.54
C ASP A 270 -7.76 4.44 18.44
N LEU A 271 -8.94 4.45 17.83
CA LEU A 271 -10.23 4.56 18.53
C LEU A 271 -10.48 3.41 19.52
N THR A 272 -9.77 2.28 19.39
CA THR A 272 -9.90 1.15 20.33
C THR A 272 -9.08 1.31 21.60
N ALA A 273 -8.15 2.27 21.63
CA ALA A 273 -7.18 2.44 22.72
C ALA A 273 -6.83 3.91 23.03
N TYR A 274 -7.63 4.86 22.52
CA TYR A 274 -7.34 6.29 22.67
C TYR A 274 -7.50 6.76 24.11
N LYS A 275 -6.75 7.81 24.46
CA LYS A 275 -6.99 8.59 25.68
C LYS A 275 -7.79 9.83 25.33
N ASP A 276 -8.74 10.20 26.18
CA ASP A 276 -9.59 11.39 25.97
C ASP A 276 -8.77 12.67 25.74
N GLN A 277 -7.62 12.80 26.41
CA GLN A 277 -6.72 13.93 26.21
C GLN A 277 -6.09 13.97 24.80
N GLU A 278 -5.92 12.84 24.11
CA GLU A 278 -5.42 12.82 22.73
C GLU A 278 -6.41 13.51 21.79
N LEU A 279 -7.73 13.29 21.96
CA LEU A 279 -8.75 14.00 21.20
C LEU A 279 -8.67 15.51 21.45
N VAL A 280 -8.61 15.91 22.72
CA VAL A 280 -8.53 17.31 23.14
C VAL A 280 -7.29 17.99 22.55
N ASN A 281 -6.14 17.32 22.58
CA ASN A 281 -4.90 17.84 22.02
C ASN A 281 -5.02 18.02 20.50
N ILE A 282 -5.59 17.06 19.77
CA ILE A 282 -5.79 17.19 18.31
C ILE A 282 -6.70 18.38 18.01
N ALA A 283 -7.86 18.49 18.67
CA ALA A 283 -8.78 19.59 18.42
C ALA A 283 -8.19 20.95 18.80
N SER A 284 -7.48 21.03 19.93
CA SER A 284 -6.76 22.24 20.34
C SER A 284 -5.73 22.61 19.27
N THR A 285 -4.81 21.71 18.93
CA THR A 285 -3.76 21.95 17.94
C THR A 285 -4.33 22.39 16.59
N ASN A 286 -5.34 21.69 16.07
CA ASN A 286 -6.01 22.09 14.83
C ASN A 286 -6.55 23.53 14.94
N THR A 287 -7.28 23.82 16.00
CA THR A 287 -7.96 25.12 16.18
C THR A 287 -6.99 26.28 16.37
N THR A 288 -6.02 26.11 17.28
CA THR A 288 -5.22 27.23 17.80
C THR A 288 -3.86 27.36 17.15
N LYS A 289 -3.22 26.25 16.75
CA LYS A 289 -1.90 26.27 16.09
C LYS A 289 -2.03 26.35 14.57
N TYR A 290 -2.88 25.51 13.99
CA TYR A 290 -3.00 25.40 12.53
C TYR A 290 -4.13 26.24 11.92
N GLY A 291 -5.08 26.71 12.73
CA GLY A 291 -6.27 27.40 12.23
C GLY A 291 -7.16 26.50 11.35
N ILE A 292 -7.18 25.20 11.63
CA ILE A 292 -7.94 24.18 10.90
C ILE A 292 -9.25 23.89 11.64
N GLY A 293 -10.32 23.72 10.85
CA GLY A 293 -11.62 23.25 11.33
C GLY A 293 -12.54 24.38 11.82
N PRO A 294 -13.81 24.05 12.10
CA PRO A 294 -14.87 25.03 12.35
C PRO A 294 -14.65 25.87 13.62
N LEU A 295 -13.85 25.41 14.58
CA LEU A 295 -13.54 26.17 15.80
C LEU A 295 -12.54 27.30 15.55
N ALA A 296 -11.68 27.19 14.52
CA ALA A 296 -10.64 28.18 14.24
C ALA A 296 -11.24 29.54 13.83
N GLU A 297 -12.37 29.51 13.12
CA GLU A 297 -13.14 30.68 12.68
C GLU A 297 -13.91 31.35 13.83
N LEU A 298 -14.13 30.63 14.93
CA LEU A 298 -14.87 31.08 16.10
C LEU A 298 -13.97 31.60 17.23
N ARG A 299 -12.66 31.76 16.96
CA ARG A 299 -11.70 32.31 17.92
C ARG A 299 -12.07 33.76 18.23
N ASN A 300 -12.58 33.97 19.45
CA ASN A 300 -12.92 35.27 20.00
C ASN A 300 -11.82 35.75 20.97
N LYS A 301 -12.14 36.74 21.81
CA LYS A 301 -11.25 37.26 22.85
C LYS A 301 -10.72 36.14 23.77
N THR A 302 -9.41 36.16 24.04
CA THR A 302 -8.76 35.23 24.96
C THR A 302 -9.09 35.56 26.42
N VAL A 303 -8.91 34.56 27.29
CA VAL A 303 -8.96 34.71 28.75
C VAL A 303 -7.68 34.15 29.37
N VAL A 304 -7.16 34.83 30.38
CA VAL A 304 -5.95 34.40 31.09
C VAL A 304 -6.34 33.36 32.14
N ARG A 305 -5.70 32.19 32.14
CA ARG A 305 -5.84 31.17 33.18
C ARG A 305 -4.47 30.64 33.61
N LYS A 306 -4.38 30.13 34.84
CA LYS A 306 -3.18 29.44 35.33
C LYS A 306 -3.06 28.06 34.68
N ARG A 307 -1.87 27.72 34.20
CA ARG A 307 -1.51 26.40 33.66
C ARG A 307 -0.37 25.83 34.47
N ASN A 308 -0.45 24.55 34.83
CA ASN A 308 0.66 23.87 35.48
C ASN A 308 1.46 23.09 34.43
N VAL A 309 2.74 23.43 34.29
CA VAL A 309 3.68 22.73 33.39
C VAL A 309 4.93 22.39 34.20
N GLY A 310 5.27 21.10 34.27
CA GLY A 310 6.47 20.67 35.01
C GLY A 310 6.46 20.97 36.52
N GLY A 311 5.29 21.19 37.13
CA GLY A 311 5.16 21.56 38.54
C GLY A 311 5.12 23.08 38.81
N GLU A 312 5.29 23.91 37.78
CA GLU A 312 5.25 25.37 37.88
C GLU A 312 3.97 25.93 37.27
N SER A 313 3.45 27.02 37.86
CA SER A 313 2.18 27.64 37.45
C SER A 313 2.44 28.94 36.67
N TYR A 314 1.99 28.99 35.42
CA TYR A 314 2.12 30.14 34.53
C TYR A 314 0.76 30.73 34.15
N ASN A 315 0.68 32.04 33.98
CA ASN A 315 -0.48 32.68 33.34
C ASN A 315 -0.38 32.44 31.83
N TRP A 316 -1.44 31.90 31.23
CA TRP A 316 -1.49 31.60 29.81
C TRP A 316 -2.83 32.05 29.23
N ASP A 317 -2.83 32.51 27.97
CA ASP A 317 -4.04 32.94 27.26
C ASP A 317 -4.77 31.75 26.63
N TYR A 318 -6.09 31.69 26.80
CA TYR A 318 -6.93 30.61 26.27
C TYR A 318 -8.08 31.16 25.44
N TYR A 319 -8.44 30.43 24.38
CA TYR A 319 -9.68 30.62 23.65
C TYR A 319 -10.80 29.78 24.31
N PRO A 320 -11.88 30.41 24.81
CA PRO A 320 -13.00 29.69 25.40
C PRO A 320 -14.00 29.21 24.33
N PHE A 321 -14.39 27.93 24.39
CA PHE A 321 -15.38 27.33 23.50
C PHE A 321 -16.47 26.61 24.29
N LYS A 322 -17.74 26.83 23.94
CA LYS A 322 -18.87 26.11 24.56
C LYS A 322 -18.75 24.61 24.31
N LYS A 323 -18.97 23.78 25.34
CA LYS A 323 -18.90 22.31 25.24
C LYS A 323 -19.61 21.74 24.01
N ALA A 324 -20.83 22.20 23.74
CA ALA A 324 -21.63 21.70 22.62
C ALA A 324 -20.96 21.86 21.24
N LEU A 325 -20.19 22.94 21.04
CA LEU A 325 -19.48 23.18 19.78
C LEU A 325 -18.29 22.22 19.65
N VAL A 326 -17.53 22.05 20.73
CA VAL A 326 -16.36 21.17 20.73
C VAL A 326 -16.77 19.69 20.65
N ASP A 327 -17.81 19.29 21.38
CA ASP A 327 -18.40 17.95 21.29
C ASP A 327 -18.88 17.63 19.87
N LYS A 328 -19.50 18.61 19.19
CA LYS A 328 -19.91 18.45 17.79
C LYS A 328 -18.70 18.21 16.90
N TYR A 329 -17.64 19.00 17.07
CA TYR A 329 -16.40 18.82 16.32
C TYR A 329 -15.75 17.45 16.57
N PHE A 330 -15.72 16.96 17.81
CA PHE A 330 -15.24 15.61 18.12
C PHE A 330 -16.09 14.51 17.48
N LYS A 331 -17.42 14.64 17.51
CA LYS A 331 -18.32 13.68 16.84
C LYS A 331 -18.12 13.67 15.32
N GLU A 332 -17.90 14.83 14.72
CA GLU A 332 -17.64 14.95 13.28
C GLU A 332 -16.30 14.31 12.89
N LEU A 333 -15.24 14.48 13.69
CA LEU A 333 -13.93 13.92 13.36
C LEU A 333 -13.74 12.46 13.79
N PHE A 334 -14.29 12.03 14.93
CA PHE A 334 -13.95 10.75 15.57
C PHE A 334 -15.18 9.87 15.86
N GLY A 335 -16.39 10.43 15.78
CA GLY A 335 -17.62 9.73 16.13
C GLY A 335 -17.83 9.53 17.65
N VAL A 336 -16.93 10.06 18.48
CA VAL A 336 -16.95 9.97 19.94
C VAL A 336 -16.69 11.33 20.58
N VAL A 337 -16.93 11.47 21.89
CA VAL A 337 -16.58 12.65 22.67
C VAL A 337 -15.74 12.24 23.89
N PRO A 338 -14.80 13.09 24.35
CA PRO A 338 -14.08 12.86 25.59
C PRO A 338 -15.02 12.69 26.79
N LYS A 339 -14.76 11.72 27.66
CA LYS A 339 -15.49 11.51 28.92
C LYS A 339 -14.78 12.12 30.12
N GLN A 340 -13.45 12.03 30.12
CA GLN A 340 -12.55 12.57 31.14
C GLN A 340 -11.64 13.60 30.50
N ILE A 341 -11.82 14.86 30.88
CA ILE A 341 -11.04 15.98 30.35
C ILE A 341 -10.28 16.58 31.52
N ASP A 342 -9.01 16.92 31.28
CA ASP A 342 -8.23 17.65 32.27
C ASP A 342 -8.90 18.99 32.62
N LYS A 343 -8.96 19.31 33.91
CA LYS A 343 -9.52 20.55 34.46
C LYS A 343 -8.83 21.82 33.90
N ASP A 344 -7.58 21.67 33.45
CA ASP A 344 -6.84 22.74 32.81
C ASP A 344 -7.49 23.10 31.46
N TYR A 345 -8.05 22.12 30.74
CA TYR A 345 -8.71 22.31 29.44
C TYR A 345 -10.22 22.44 29.51
N PHE A 346 -10.87 22.05 30.63
CA PHE A 346 -12.32 22.11 30.75
C PHE A 346 -12.78 22.49 32.15
N SER A 347 -13.61 23.53 32.25
CA SER A 347 -14.29 23.92 33.48
C SER A 347 -15.64 24.59 33.18
N ASN A 348 -16.62 24.39 34.06
CA ASN A 348 -17.93 25.05 33.98
C ASN A 348 -18.63 24.97 32.60
N GLY A 349 -18.50 23.85 31.89
CA GLY A 349 -19.12 23.65 30.58
C GLY A 349 -18.41 24.35 29.42
N VAL A 350 -17.17 24.80 29.61
CA VAL A 350 -16.36 25.52 28.63
C VAL A 350 -15.01 24.82 28.46
N TYR A 351 -14.62 24.60 27.20
CA TYR A 351 -13.26 24.21 26.85
C TYR A 351 -12.38 25.44 26.72
N TYR A 352 -11.14 25.32 27.18
CA TYR A 352 -10.13 26.37 27.10
C TYR A 352 -8.95 25.83 26.32
N PHE A 353 -8.86 26.23 25.04
CA PHE A 353 -7.73 25.83 24.20
C PHE A 353 -6.63 26.89 24.29
N PRO A 354 -5.38 26.52 24.64
CA PRO A 354 -4.31 27.48 24.79
C PRO A 354 -4.08 28.23 23.48
N SER A 355 -3.99 29.55 23.59
CA SER A 355 -3.51 30.42 22.52
C SER A 355 -2.04 30.11 22.34
N TRP A 356 -1.72 29.48 21.24
CA TRP A 356 -0.36 29.43 20.73
C TRP A 356 -0.20 30.67 19.84
N GLU A 357 0.98 31.28 19.83
CA GLU A 357 1.32 32.17 18.71
C GLU A 357 1.08 31.36 17.44
N ALA A 358 0.27 31.90 16.54
CA ALA A 358 -0.05 31.26 15.27
C ALA A 358 1.21 31.28 14.38
N GLY A 359 2.21 30.47 14.72
CA GLY A 359 3.34 30.17 13.85
C GLY A 359 2.81 29.31 12.73
N GLY A 360 2.90 29.83 11.50
CA GLY A 360 2.34 29.23 10.28
C GLY A 360 2.54 27.72 10.27
N GLY A 361 1.45 27.00 10.46
CA GLY A 361 1.50 25.56 10.48
C GLY A 361 2.08 25.04 9.16
N GLY A 362 3.09 24.17 9.23
CA GLY A 362 3.55 23.43 8.07
C GLY A 362 2.33 22.80 7.40
N LYS A 363 2.03 23.23 6.18
CA LYS A 363 0.86 22.74 5.47
C LYS A 363 1.21 21.38 4.88
N ASP A 364 0.60 20.36 5.44
CA ASP A 364 0.71 19.01 4.93
C ASP A 364 -0.22 18.83 3.73
N THR A 365 0.25 18.10 2.73
CA THR A 365 -0.59 17.66 1.62
C THR A 365 -0.70 16.13 1.66
N PRO A 366 -1.78 15.59 2.26
CA PRO A 366 -2.00 14.15 2.27
C PRO A 366 -2.42 13.69 0.87
N GLN A 367 -1.62 12.85 0.23
CA GLN A 367 -1.91 12.25 -1.07
C GLN A 367 -2.37 10.82 -0.89
N ILE A 368 -3.58 10.50 -1.35
CA ILE A 368 -4.16 9.18 -1.17
C ILE A 368 -3.71 8.27 -2.31
N ASP A 369 -3.04 7.19 -1.94
CA ASP A 369 -2.50 6.18 -2.86
C ASP A 369 -3.53 5.08 -3.13
N GLY A 370 -4.36 4.75 -2.13
CA GLY A 370 -5.42 3.75 -2.27
C GLY A 370 -6.49 3.81 -1.19
N MET A 371 -7.68 3.33 -1.53
CA MET A 371 -8.81 3.22 -0.61
C MET A 371 -9.54 1.91 -0.86
N TYR A 372 -9.81 1.16 0.21
CA TYR A 372 -10.31 -0.20 0.14
C TYR A 372 -11.47 -0.39 1.11
N ALA A 373 -12.59 -0.92 0.61
CA ALA A 373 -13.77 -1.13 1.43
C ALA A 373 -13.59 -2.32 2.37
N LEU A 374 -13.85 -2.10 3.66
CA LEU A 374 -13.78 -3.13 4.71
C LEU A 374 -15.17 -3.65 5.11
N GLY A 375 -16.24 -3.04 4.58
CA GLY A 375 -17.64 -3.33 4.90
C GLY A 375 -18.20 -2.43 6.01
N LYS A 376 -19.54 -2.35 6.11
CA LYS A 376 -20.27 -1.52 7.10
C LYS A 376 -19.82 -0.04 7.13
N GLY A 377 -19.51 0.52 5.97
CA GLY A 377 -19.02 1.90 5.85
C GLY A 377 -17.59 2.13 6.34
N LEU A 378 -16.83 1.09 6.67
CA LEU A 378 -15.40 1.21 7.00
C LEU A 378 -14.54 1.12 5.75
N PHE A 379 -13.47 1.90 5.73
CA PHE A 379 -12.48 1.91 4.66
C PHE A 379 -11.07 1.94 5.22
N TYR A 380 -10.18 1.15 4.61
CA TYR A 380 -8.74 1.28 4.78
C TYR A 380 -8.19 2.23 3.73
N VAL A 381 -7.38 3.19 4.14
CA VAL A 381 -6.80 4.21 3.26
C VAL A 381 -5.29 4.17 3.37
N GLU A 382 -4.63 4.16 2.23
CA GLU A 382 -3.18 4.32 2.11
C GLU A 382 -2.90 5.72 1.59
N LEU A 383 -1.96 6.41 2.22
CA LEU A 383 -1.60 7.76 1.80
C LEU A 383 -0.11 8.02 1.98
N THR A 384 0.39 8.98 1.23
CA THR A 384 1.71 9.58 1.36
C THR A 384 1.52 11.02 1.81
N ARG A 385 2.27 11.47 2.82
CA ARG A 385 2.24 12.87 3.24
C ARG A 385 3.45 13.59 2.71
N TYR A 386 3.21 14.82 2.28
CA TYR A 386 4.27 15.75 1.96
C TYR A 386 4.11 17.01 2.79
N TYR A 387 5.24 17.58 3.20
CA TYR A 387 5.28 18.90 3.80
C TYR A 387 6.11 19.81 2.91
N THR A 388 5.84 21.10 3.03
CA THR A 388 6.61 22.13 2.35
C THR A 388 7.41 22.86 3.43
N ASP A 389 8.72 22.92 3.25
CA ASP A 389 9.58 23.77 4.05
C ASP A 389 9.48 25.18 3.46
N MET A 390 8.54 25.98 3.97
CA MET A 390 8.42 27.39 3.60
C MET A 390 9.02 28.22 4.73
N GLU A 391 10.15 28.88 4.45
CA GLU A 391 10.68 29.93 5.32
C GLU A 391 9.60 31.01 5.58
N GLU A 392 9.65 31.58 6.79
CA GLU A 392 8.60 32.36 7.42
C GLU A 392 7.80 33.31 6.49
N TYR A 393 6.47 33.15 6.54
CA TYR A 393 5.48 34.22 6.38
C TYR A 393 5.30 34.96 5.02
N ASP A 394 5.56 34.34 3.86
CA ASP A 394 5.02 34.88 2.57
C ASP A 394 3.51 34.62 2.44
N SER A 395 2.69 35.49 3.06
CA SER A 395 1.23 35.35 3.13
C SER A 395 0.53 35.12 1.77
N LYS A 396 1.10 35.59 0.66
CA LYS A 396 0.56 35.38 -0.69
C LYS A 396 0.83 33.95 -1.18
N LYS A 397 2.05 33.43 -0.99
CA LYS A 397 2.36 32.01 -1.25
C LYS A 397 1.58 31.07 -0.31
N TRP A 398 1.39 31.48 0.95
CA TRP A 398 0.58 30.72 1.90
C TRP A 398 -0.89 30.62 1.50
N LYS A 399 -1.48 31.73 1.01
CA LYS A 399 -2.87 31.73 0.52
C LYS A 399 -3.00 30.84 -0.73
N SER A 400 -2.09 30.97 -1.69
CA SER A 400 -2.13 30.15 -2.91
C SER A 400 -1.93 28.66 -2.62
N PHE A 401 -1.08 28.27 -1.67
CA PHE A 401 -0.93 26.86 -1.27
C PHE A 401 -2.22 26.28 -0.67
N GLY A 402 -2.97 27.09 0.09
CA GLY A 402 -4.27 26.69 0.64
C GLY A 402 -5.29 26.30 -0.43
N ASP A 403 -5.23 26.92 -1.61
CA ASP A 403 -6.18 26.72 -2.70
C ASP A 403 -6.05 25.34 -3.37
N PHE A 404 -4.86 24.72 -3.30
CA PHE A 404 -4.59 23.45 -4.00
C PHE A 404 -4.02 22.33 -3.13
N GLN A 405 -3.66 22.56 -1.86
CA GLN A 405 -3.06 21.53 -1.00
C GLN A 405 -3.90 20.25 -0.84
N TYR A 406 -5.22 20.35 -1.01
CA TYR A 406 -6.16 19.23 -0.96
C TYR A 406 -6.63 18.77 -2.36
N LEU A 407 -5.92 19.19 -3.42
CA LEU A 407 -6.05 18.61 -4.75
C LEU A 407 -5.06 17.45 -4.90
N PRO A 408 -5.47 16.33 -5.52
CA PRO A 408 -4.52 15.30 -5.93
C PRO A 408 -3.39 15.90 -6.77
N MET A 409 -2.13 15.54 -6.49
CA MET A 409 -0.97 16.15 -7.16
C MET A 409 -0.96 15.96 -8.68
N ASN A 410 -1.57 14.89 -9.19
CA ASN A 410 -1.74 14.70 -10.63
C ASN A 410 -2.65 15.75 -11.28
N ASN A 411 -3.53 16.39 -10.51
CA ASN A 411 -4.40 17.49 -10.93
C ASN A 411 -3.77 18.88 -10.75
N TRP A 412 -2.55 18.99 -10.20
CA TRP A 412 -1.88 20.28 -10.09
C TRP A 412 -1.42 20.79 -11.46
N SER A 413 -1.54 22.11 -11.66
CA SER A 413 -0.99 22.74 -12.85
C SER A 413 0.54 22.64 -12.86
N LYS A 414 1.14 22.75 -14.05
CA LYS A 414 2.61 22.76 -14.17
C LYS A 414 3.23 23.88 -13.33
N ALA A 415 2.67 25.08 -13.37
CA ALA A 415 3.13 26.23 -12.57
C ALA A 415 3.13 25.95 -11.05
N ILE A 416 2.10 25.25 -10.54
CA ILE A 416 2.07 24.82 -9.13
C ILE A 416 3.18 23.82 -8.83
N LYS A 417 3.34 22.79 -9.67
CA LYS A 417 4.39 21.77 -9.47
C LYS A 417 5.80 22.36 -9.49
N ASP A 418 6.03 23.33 -10.37
CA ASP A 418 7.34 23.97 -10.53
C ASP A 418 7.66 24.99 -9.40
N SER A 419 6.64 25.47 -8.67
CA SER A 419 6.78 26.52 -7.65
C SER A 419 6.81 26.02 -6.21
N VAL A 420 6.56 24.73 -5.99
CA VAL A 420 6.45 24.14 -4.64
C VAL A 420 7.53 23.09 -4.46
N VAL A 421 8.34 23.27 -3.42
CA VAL A 421 9.24 22.23 -2.91
C VAL A 421 8.50 21.43 -1.84
N LEU A 422 8.45 20.11 -2.04
CA LEU A 422 7.79 19.17 -1.13
C LEU A 422 8.79 18.12 -0.65
N GLU A 423 8.81 17.91 0.65
CA GLU A 423 9.52 16.83 1.29
C GLU A 423 8.55 15.71 1.63
N LYS A 424 8.92 14.48 1.26
CA LYS A 424 8.08 13.29 1.46
C LYS A 424 8.32 12.73 2.86
N GLU A 425 7.28 12.74 3.70
CA GLU A 425 7.34 12.28 5.09
C GLU A 425 7.31 10.75 5.23
N GLY A 426 6.91 10.04 4.17
CA GLY A 426 6.85 8.58 4.12
C GLY A 426 5.44 8.04 3.87
N ILE A 427 5.26 6.75 4.11
CA ILE A 427 3.99 6.03 3.94
C ILE A 427 3.16 6.16 5.20
N TRP A 428 1.86 6.33 5.03
CA TRP A 428 0.85 6.45 6.07
C TRP A 428 -0.34 5.55 5.74
N HIS A 429 -1.07 5.17 6.77
CA HIS A 429 -2.35 4.51 6.58
C HIS A 429 -3.39 4.95 7.60
N ALA A 430 -4.64 4.78 7.23
CA ALA A 430 -5.79 5.10 8.06
C ALA A 430 -6.88 4.04 7.95
N ILE A 431 -7.71 3.96 8.98
CA ILE A 431 -9.03 3.34 8.91
C ILE A 431 -10.03 4.44 9.20
N ILE A 432 -10.98 4.64 8.30
CA ILE A 432 -12.02 5.65 8.41
C ILE A 432 -13.40 5.02 8.32
N ARG A 433 -14.38 5.68 8.92
CA ARG A 433 -15.80 5.32 8.84
C ARG A 433 -16.54 6.40 8.08
N GLU A 434 -17.27 6.01 7.05
CA GLU A 434 -18.20 6.89 6.37
C GLU A 434 -19.36 7.23 7.30
N THR A 435 -19.70 8.52 7.36
CA THR A 435 -20.84 9.02 8.11
C THR A 435 -21.79 9.76 7.19
N ASN A 436 -23.05 9.83 7.60
CA ASN A 436 -24.05 10.67 6.96
C ASN A 436 -24.75 11.47 8.05
N VAL A 437 -24.49 12.78 8.06
CA VAL A 437 -25.09 13.71 9.03
C VAL A 437 -25.94 14.68 8.24
N ASN A 438 -27.26 14.62 8.44
CA ASN A 438 -28.23 15.49 7.76
C ASN A 438 -28.12 15.44 6.22
N GLY A 439 -27.93 14.26 5.65
CA GLY A 439 -27.79 14.07 4.20
C GLY A 439 -26.41 14.45 3.64
N LYS A 440 -25.50 14.97 4.48
CA LYS A 440 -24.12 15.25 4.09
C LYS A 440 -23.22 14.10 4.48
N LYS A 441 -22.55 13.56 3.47
CA LYS A 441 -21.53 12.53 3.62
C LYS A 441 -20.28 13.10 4.29
N GLY A 442 -19.74 12.38 5.26
CA GLY A 442 -18.55 12.74 6.01
C GLY A 442 -17.72 11.51 6.38
N TRP A 443 -16.71 11.73 7.22
CA TRP A 443 -15.76 10.70 7.64
C TRP A 443 -15.45 10.85 9.13
N ASN A 444 -15.35 9.72 9.83
CA ASN A 444 -14.72 9.65 11.14
C ASN A 444 -13.38 8.91 11.04
N LEU A 445 -12.40 9.38 11.80
CA LEU A 445 -11.12 8.70 11.97
C LEU A 445 -11.27 7.58 13.00
N VAL A 446 -10.92 6.36 12.59
CA VAL A 446 -10.92 5.20 13.48
C VAL A 446 -9.50 4.83 13.85
N LYS A 447 -8.59 4.83 12.87
CA LYS A 447 -7.17 4.58 13.07
C LYS A 447 -6.36 5.48 12.15
N TYR A 448 -5.21 5.94 12.62
CA TYR A 448 -4.23 6.67 11.83
C TYR A 448 -2.84 6.30 12.29
N GLN A 449 -1.92 6.05 11.37
CA GLN A 449 -0.57 5.67 11.76
C GLN A 449 0.46 5.94 10.65
N LYS A 450 1.58 6.52 11.05
CA LYS A 450 2.79 6.66 10.23
C LYS A 450 3.52 5.31 10.09
N GLY A 451 4.04 5.07 8.89
CA GLY A 451 4.88 3.93 8.57
C GLY A 451 4.14 2.80 7.85
N LYS A 452 4.33 1.58 8.32
CA LYS A 452 3.99 0.36 7.56
C LYS A 452 2.48 0.21 7.32
N LYS A 453 2.11 -0.14 6.08
CA LYS A 453 0.76 -0.61 5.68
C LYS A 453 0.30 -1.84 6.46
N LEU A 454 -0.99 -1.92 6.77
CA LEU A 454 -1.60 -3.10 7.40
C LEU A 454 -1.83 -4.19 6.36
N THR A 455 -1.51 -5.42 6.74
CA THR A 455 -1.95 -6.61 6.00
C THR A 455 -3.44 -6.85 6.21
N LYS A 456 -4.08 -7.59 5.29
CA LYS A 456 -5.48 -8.01 5.45
C LYS A 456 -5.74 -8.75 6.77
N ALA A 457 -4.81 -9.60 7.22
CA ALA A 457 -4.94 -10.30 8.50
C ALA A 457 -4.93 -9.33 9.69
N GLU A 458 -4.03 -8.34 9.69
CA GLU A 458 -4.00 -7.27 10.70
C GLU A 458 -5.28 -6.42 10.66
N LEU A 459 -5.79 -6.11 9.46
CA LEU A 459 -7.07 -5.41 9.28
C LEU A 459 -8.25 -6.21 9.79
N ASP A 460 -8.34 -7.50 9.47
CA ASP A 460 -9.43 -8.36 9.92
C ASP A 460 -9.42 -8.52 11.44
N GLN A 461 -8.23 -8.63 12.05
CA GLN A 461 -8.08 -8.62 13.50
C GLN A 461 -8.52 -7.29 14.10
N TYR A 462 -8.17 -6.17 13.46
CA TYR A 462 -8.56 -4.84 13.93
C TYR A 462 -10.08 -4.63 13.83
N ILE A 463 -10.69 -4.99 12.70
CA ILE A 463 -12.15 -4.90 12.48
C ILE A 463 -12.90 -5.73 13.52
N LYS A 464 -12.37 -6.90 13.93
CA LYS A 464 -12.97 -7.70 15.01
C LYS A 464 -12.98 -6.97 16.36
N LYS A 465 -11.97 -6.14 16.65
CA LYS A 465 -11.91 -5.34 17.90
C LYS A 465 -12.85 -4.14 17.89
N LEU A 466 -13.32 -3.70 16.72
CA LEU A 466 -14.27 -2.59 16.58
C LEU A 466 -15.73 -3.01 16.79
N LYS A 467 -16.00 -4.32 16.77
CA LYS A 467 -17.30 -4.90 17.11
C LYS A 467 -17.37 -5.10 18.61
#